data_AF-A0A7S4GCA7-F1
#
_entry.id   AF-A0A7S4GCA7-F1
#
_cell.length_a   1.000
_cell.length_b   1.000
_cell.length_c   1.000
_cell.angle_alpha   90.00
_cell.angle_beta   90.00
_cell.angle_gamma   90.00
#
_symmetry.space_group_name_H-M   'P 1'
#
loop_
_entity.id
_entity.type
_entity.pdbx_description
1 polymer ?
#
loop_
_entity_poly.entity_id
_entity_poly.type
_entity_poly.pdbx_seq_one_letter_code
_entity_poly.pdbx_strand_id
1 'polypeptide(L)'
;MSAPARALRHIQGRLDARTTQLAAIAGYTASGNLSTLAKVWAELPESDHAAGSEVVLQNIATNGIPRTLMGLTTITEVGVKDRLIVDNWPSTAEQRKGFHEAGLETIKTLYGHKHLRYQDRVRALHPAYGHWCIDFMYGRVRSRPGMDQKTRALCELVALGGQIVHPQFRAGVLMALTAGATLEEIRGVLDMTEEVWGSGRQAMYDALWQDLDLDNISETGWRLPEDPAEREKVMATEGAIDPNTTLRPDFSHLKSVKDIVTPTWRHPLVTTFRNVEGLRDQQRLYALIAANANAGLLSSMRHGWAFLKPSEQRAGLEAVLEIAVFAGHHRLHNALRTLHEEGIADIAVDVEAEDTVDYTKFPENGEAVMSMIYTNTLPGLTKSIQKMHPDIWAWINEWAYGQVLARPNLTVVEREFVALACMVGNATFPQLRSHMRGALNCGATTDEVRGILDQTSTAWGQSTQQYMDGYWMAFVKGHREAKAKKETDLENLPMI
;
A
#
# COMPACT_ATOMS: atom_id res chain seq x y z
N MET A 1 22.44 -24.64 -8.59
CA MET A 1 21.32 -23.74 -8.92
C MET A 1 20.04 -24.30 -8.33
N SER A 2 19.37 -23.53 -7.47
CA SER A 2 18.03 -23.83 -6.96
C SER A 2 16.97 -23.91 -8.07
N ALA A 3 15.78 -24.39 -7.72
CA ALA A 3 14.62 -24.40 -8.64
C ALA A 3 14.18 -22.98 -9.07
N PRO A 4 14.11 -21.97 -8.19
CA PRO A 4 13.82 -20.58 -8.57
C PRO A 4 14.84 -20.00 -9.54
N ALA A 5 16.14 -20.17 -9.27
CA ALA A 5 17.20 -19.71 -10.18
C ALA A 5 17.12 -20.39 -11.56
N ARG A 6 16.60 -21.63 -11.63
CA ARG A 6 16.36 -22.33 -12.90
C ARG A 6 15.17 -21.77 -13.66
N ALA A 7 14.10 -21.40 -12.98
CA ALA A 7 12.88 -20.85 -13.59
C ALA A 7 13.17 -19.52 -14.30
N LEU A 8 14.01 -18.66 -13.71
CA LEU A 8 14.35 -17.35 -14.26
C LEU A 8 15.43 -17.39 -15.37
N ARG A 9 15.89 -18.57 -15.80
CA ARG A 9 16.95 -18.68 -16.83
C ARG A 9 16.55 -18.09 -18.18
N HIS A 10 15.28 -18.15 -18.54
CA HIS A 10 14.79 -17.64 -19.81
C HIS A 10 14.91 -16.10 -19.94
N ILE A 11 15.19 -15.41 -18.83
CA ILE A 11 15.37 -13.95 -18.75
C ILE A 11 16.85 -13.55 -18.87
N GLN A 12 17.76 -14.53 -18.80
CA GLN A 12 19.20 -14.31 -18.96
C GLN A 12 19.49 -13.68 -20.32
N GLY A 13 20.12 -12.50 -20.31
CA GLY A 13 20.42 -11.70 -21.51
C GLY A 13 19.60 -10.42 -21.62
N ARG A 14 18.47 -10.30 -20.91
CA ARG A 14 17.69 -9.05 -20.80
C ARG A 14 17.96 -8.28 -19.51
N LEU A 15 18.29 -8.99 -18.44
CA LEU A 15 18.67 -8.43 -17.13
C LEU A 15 19.99 -9.05 -16.67
N ASP A 16 20.79 -8.26 -15.97
CA ASP A 16 21.95 -8.79 -15.26
C ASP A 16 21.51 -9.65 -14.06
N ALA A 17 22.43 -10.47 -13.55
CA ALA A 17 22.13 -11.44 -12.50
C ALA A 17 21.69 -10.78 -11.18
N ARG A 18 22.29 -9.65 -10.83
CA ARG A 18 21.98 -8.91 -9.60
C ARG A 18 20.58 -8.32 -9.67
N THR A 19 20.27 -7.60 -10.75
CA THR A 19 18.94 -7.01 -10.98
C THR A 19 17.86 -8.09 -11.03
N THR A 20 18.14 -9.25 -11.67
CA THR A 20 17.21 -10.39 -11.69
C THR A 20 16.87 -10.88 -10.28
N GLN A 21 17.87 -11.05 -9.40
CA GLN A 21 17.64 -11.50 -8.01
C GLN A 21 16.87 -10.46 -7.19
N LEU A 22 17.24 -9.18 -7.30
CA LEU A 22 16.55 -8.09 -6.61
C LEU A 22 15.08 -7.98 -7.06
N ALA A 23 14.83 -8.05 -8.37
CA ALA A 23 13.47 -8.03 -8.91
C ALA A 23 12.63 -9.25 -8.44
N ALA A 24 13.25 -10.43 -8.33
CA ALA A 24 12.59 -11.61 -7.75
C ALA A 24 12.24 -11.41 -6.27
N ILE A 25 13.15 -10.82 -5.48
CA ILE A 25 12.87 -10.47 -4.07
C ILE A 25 11.68 -9.52 -3.97
N ALA A 26 11.63 -8.49 -4.82
CA ALA A 26 10.52 -7.54 -4.88
C ALA A 26 9.19 -8.27 -5.18
N GLY A 27 9.21 -9.08 -6.23
CA GLY A 27 8.06 -9.85 -6.68
C GLY A 27 7.53 -10.84 -5.66
N TYR A 28 8.38 -11.73 -5.12
CA TYR A 28 7.94 -12.74 -4.15
C TYR A 28 7.57 -12.15 -2.79
N THR A 29 8.17 -11.02 -2.43
CA THR A 29 7.66 -10.23 -1.30
C THR A 29 6.25 -9.75 -1.60
N ALA A 30 6.00 -9.13 -2.76
CA ALA A 30 4.71 -8.59 -3.13
C ALA A 30 3.60 -9.66 -3.27
N SER A 31 3.91 -10.82 -3.87
CA SER A 31 2.97 -11.93 -4.05
C SER A 31 2.72 -12.73 -2.77
N GLY A 32 3.60 -12.60 -1.77
CA GLY A 32 3.53 -13.38 -0.54
C GLY A 32 4.00 -14.82 -0.68
N ASN A 33 4.72 -15.16 -1.75
CA ASN A 33 5.38 -16.45 -1.86
C ASN A 33 6.66 -16.47 -0.99
N LEU A 34 6.46 -16.38 0.33
CA LEU A 34 7.54 -16.21 1.31
C LEU A 34 8.52 -17.39 1.30
N SER A 35 8.02 -18.60 1.01
CA SER A 35 8.88 -19.79 0.88
C SER A 35 9.89 -19.68 -0.27
N THR A 36 9.52 -19.00 -1.35
CA THR A 36 10.40 -18.78 -2.50
C THR A 36 11.27 -17.55 -2.27
N LEU A 37 10.72 -16.49 -1.65
CA LEU A 37 11.50 -15.35 -1.16
C LEU A 37 12.68 -15.82 -0.29
N ALA A 38 12.46 -16.72 0.67
CA ALA A 38 13.51 -17.25 1.54
C ALA A 38 14.64 -17.94 0.75
N LYS A 39 14.29 -18.69 -0.31
CA LYS A 39 15.25 -19.39 -1.18
C LYS A 39 16.06 -18.41 -2.03
N VAL A 40 15.39 -17.42 -2.61
CA VAL A 40 16.06 -16.38 -3.42
C VAL A 40 16.99 -15.55 -2.53
N TRP A 41 16.55 -15.19 -1.32
CA TRP A 41 17.37 -14.46 -0.35
C TRP A 41 18.61 -15.25 0.07
N ALA A 42 18.47 -16.56 0.34
CA ALA A 42 19.60 -17.41 0.72
C ALA A 42 20.69 -17.51 -0.37
N GLU A 43 20.36 -17.20 -1.63
CA GLU A 43 21.29 -17.17 -2.76
C GLU A 43 21.78 -15.75 -3.11
N LEU A 44 21.26 -14.72 -2.42
CA LEU A 44 21.71 -13.33 -2.61
C LEU A 44 23.11 -13.17 -1.99
N PRO A 45 24.09 -12.61 -2.72
CA PRO A 45 25.40 -12.31 -2.14
C PRO A 45 25.29 -11.41 -0.91
N GLU A 46 26.10 -11.65 0.11
CA GLU A 46 26.05 -10.84 1.34
C GLU A 46 26.30 -9.35 1.08
N SER A 47 27.09 -9.02 0.05
CA SER A 47 27.33 -7.64 -0.42
C SER A 47 26.08 -6.93 -0.93
N ASP A 48 25.03 -7.67 -1.30
CA ASP A 48 23.77 -7.14 -1.81
C ASP A 48 22.64 -7.18 -0.77
N HIS A 49 22.88 -7.67 0.46
CA HIS A 49 21.87 -7.72 1.51
C HIS A 49 21.29 -6.33 1.87
N ALA A 50 22.11 -5.28 1.81
CA ALA A 50 21.65 -3.90 1.99
C ALA A 50 20.64 -3.51 0.90
N ALA A 51 20.99 -3.69 -0.37
CA ALA A 51 20.09 -3.40 -1.50
C ALA A 51 18.84 -4.28 -1.50
N GLY A 52 18.98 -5.58 -1.19
CA GLY A 52 17.85 -6.49 -1.04
C GLY A 52 16.91 -6.07 0.08
N SER A 53 17.43 -5.57 1.21
CA SER A 53 16.59 -5.03 2.29
C SER A 53 15.83 -3.79 1.84
N GLU A 54 16.46 -2.90 1.07
CA GLU A 54 15.81 -1.72 0.47
C GLU A 54 14.70 -2.11 -0.52
N VAL A 55 14.89 -3.19 -1.28
CA VAL A 55 13.85 -3.76 -2.16
C VAL A 55 12.64 -4.26 -1.35
N VAL A 56 12.88 -4.93 -0.21
CA VAL A 56 11.78 -5.37 0.64
C VAL A 56 11.07 -4.17 1.26
N LEU A 57 11.83 -3.16 1.74
CA LEU A 57 11.26 -1.94 2.32
C LEU A 57 10.41 -1.14 1.33
N GLN A 58 10.86 -0.96 0.08
CA GLN A 58 10.10 -0.16 -0.90
C GLN A 58 8.72 -0.73 -1.21
N ASN A 59 8.50 -2.03 -1.00
CA ASN A 59 7.19 -2.65 -1.17
C ASN A 59 6.13 -2.09 -0.22
N ILE A 60 6.51 -1.32 0.81
CA ILE A 60 5.54 -0.61 1.65
C ILE A 60 4.70 0.36 0.82
N ALA A 61 5.31 1.01 -0.17
CA ALA A 61 4.63 1.95 -1.05
C ALA A 61 3.69 1.25 -2.02
N THR A 62 3.99 0.02 -2.45
CA THR A 62 3.26 -0.70 -3.50
C THR A 62 2.26 -1.73 -2.99
N ASN A 63 2.52 -2.31 -1.81
CA ASN A 63 1.81 -3.46 -1.26
C ASN A 63 1.42 -3.29 0.22
N GLY A 64 1.81 -2.17 0.84
CA GLY A 64 1.48 -1.85 2.23
C GLY A 64 2.39 -2.51 3.26
N ILE A 65 2.20 -2.10 4.51
CA ILE A 65 2.96 -2.53 5.68
C ILE A 65 2.85 -4.03 5.94
N PRO A 66 1.66 -4.66 5.92
CA PRO A 66 1.56 -6.08 6.28
C PRO A 66 2.41 -6.98 5.38
N ARG A 67 2.39 -6.72 4.06
CA ARG A 67 3.20 -7.49 3.10
C ARG A 67 4.69 -7.28 3.31
N THR A 68 5.08 -6.03 3.53
CA THR A 68 6.47 -5.64 3.80
C THR A 68 7.00 -6.28 5.06
N LEU A 69 6.22 -6.30 6.15
CA LEU A 69 6.61 -6.97 7.40
C LEU A 69 6.80 -8.47 7.23
N MET A 70 5.95 -9.14 6.44
CA MET A 70 6.14 -10.56 6.13
C MET A 70 7.45 -10.80 5.36
N GLY A 71 7.76 -9.95 4.38
CA GLY A 71 9.04 -10.00 3.66
C GLY A 71 10.24 -9.79 4.57
N LEU A 72 10.21 -8.74 5.40
CA LEU A 72 11.27 -8.42 6.36
C LEU A 72 11.47 -9.53 7.39
N THR A 73 10.38 -10.12 7.88
CA THR A 73 10.44 -11.29 8.78
C THR A 73 11.16 -12.44 8.10
N THR A 74 10.76 -12.77 6.87
CA THR A 74 11.32 -13.88 6.09
C THR A 74 12.83 -13.73 5.91
N ILE A 75 13.30 -12.56 5.46
CA ILE A 75 14.74 -12.35 5.24
C ILE A 75 15.53 -12.32 6.57
N THR A 76 14.91 -11.85 7.65
CA THR A 76 15.52 -11.84 8.98
C THR A 76 15.73 -13.26 9.52
N GLU A 77 14.75 -14.14 9.30
CA GLU A 77 14.82 -15.55 9.70
C GLU A 77 15.87 -16.33 8.89
N VAL A 78 16.04 -16.03 7.61
CA VAL A 78 17.12 -16.61 6.79
C VAL A 78 18.49 -16.06 7.20
N GLY A 79 18.56 -14.77 7.51
CA GLY A 79 19.75 -14.08 7.98
C GLY A 79 20.11 -12.89 7.10
N VAL A 80 20.31 -11.73 7.72
CA VAL A 80 20.73 -10.49 7.05
C VAL A 80 22.05 -10.03 7.65
N LYS A 81 23.01 -9.72 6.78
CA LYS A 81 24.37 -9.30 7.18
C LYS A 81 24.50 -7.80 7.33
N ASP A 82 23.83 -7.05 6.46
CA ASP A 82 23.90 -5.60 6.44
C ASP A 82 22.52 -5.01 6.13
N ARG A 83 22.22 -3.86 6.75
CA ARG A 83 21.01 -3.07 6.56
C ARG A 83 21.37 -1.60 6.59
N LEU A 84 20.81 -0.84 5.65
CA LEU A 84 20.93 0.61 5.67
C LEU A 84 19.95 1.17 6.69
N ILE A 85 20.49 1.89 7.67
CA ILE A 85 19.70 2.59 8.69
C ILE A 85 19.85 4.07 8.38
N VAL A 86 18.78 4.68 7.87
CA VAL A 86 18.72 6.09 7.47
C VAL A 86 17.83 6.85 8.44
N ASP A 87 16.77 6.19 8.87
CA ASP A 87 15.65 6.77 9.58
C ASP A 87 15.56 6.14 10.96
N ASN A 88 16.55 6.49 11.78
CA ASN A 88 16.65 6.09 13.18
C ASN A 88 15.38 6.46 13.94
N TRP A 89 14.93 5.60 14.85
CA TRP A 89 13.83 5.90 15.76
C TRP A 89 14.32 6.53 17.08
N PRO A 90 13.67 7.60 17.57
CA PRO A 90 12.68 8.43 16.87
C PRO A 90 13.35 9.30 15.80
N SER A 91 12.65 9.57 14.69
CA SER A 91 13.18 10.42 13.63
C SER A 91 13.33 11.85 14.16
N THR A 92 14.36 12.57 13.72
CA THR A 92 14.54 13.99 14.08
C THR A 92 13.65 14.88 13.21
N ALA A 93 13.35 16.10 13.69
CA ALA A 93 12.61 17.08 12.89
C ALA A 93 13.34 17.44 11.58
N GLU A 94 14.67 17.48 11.61
CA GLU A 94 15.51 17.76 10.45
C GLU A 94 15.44 16.64 9.41
N GLN A 95 15.52 15.37 9.82
CA GLN A 95 15.30 14.23 8.90
C GLN A 95 13.93 14.32 8.23
N ARG A 96 12.87 14.65 8.99
CA ARG A 96 11.52 14.76 8.44
C ARG A 96 11.39 15.88 7.41
N LYS A 97 11.99 17.04 7.66
CA LYS A 97 12.04 18.12 6.67
C LYS A 97 12.85 17.72 5.43
N GLY A 98 13.98 17.05 5.63
CA GLY A 98 14.84 16.58 4.53
C GLY A 98 14.14 15.58 3.60
N PHE A 99 13.21 14.76 4.12
CA PHE A 99 12.44 13.85 3.27
C PHE A 99 11.57 14.58 2.26
N HIS A 100 10.95 15.72 2.61
CA HIS A 100 10.16 16.51 1.66
C HIS A 100 11.01 16.97 0.47
N GLU A 101 12.16 17.59 0.76
CA GLU A 101 13.10 18.10 -0.25
C GLU A 101 13.63 16.96 -1.14
N ALA A 102 14.02 15.84 -0.53
CA ALA A 102 14.44 14.63 -1.25
C ALA A 102 13.31 14.04 -2.12
N GLY A 103 12.06 14.16 -1.68
CA GLY A 103 10.89 13.71 -2.40
C GLY A 103 10.66 14.52 -3.67
N LEU A 104 10.71 15.84 -3.58
CA LEU A 104 10.62 16.74 -4.73
C LEU A 104 11.72 16.45 -5.77
N GLU A 105 12.96 16.25 -5.32
CA GLU A 105 14.07 15.94 -6.22
C GLU A 105 13.94 14.54 -6.86
N THR A 106 13.45 13.56 -6.10
CA THR A 106 13.17 12.21 -6.63
C THR A 106 12.05 12.25 -7.67
N ILE A 107 10.96 13.00 -7.43
CA ILE A 107 9.89 13.21 -8.42
C ILE A 107 10.45 13.90 -9.67
N LYS A 108 11.26 14.95 -9.49
CA LYS A 108 11.91 15.66 -10.60
C LYS A 108 12.78 14.71 -11.44
N THR A 109 13.53 13.83 -10.79
CA THR A 109 14.35 12.80 -11.45
C THR A 109 13.50 11.82 -12.26
N LEU A 110 12.37 11.35 -11.72
CA LEU A 110 11.57 10.29 -12.33
C LEU A 110 10.52 10.77 -13.35
N TYR A 111 10.05 12.01 -13.21
CA TYR A 111 9.01 12.59 -14.06
C TYR A 111 9.56 13.68 -15.00
N GLY A 112 10.84 14.06 -14.86
CA GLY A 112 11.47 15.10 -15.69
C GLY A 112 10.67 16.40 -15.69
N HIS A 113 10.47 16.98 -16.87
CA HIS A 113 9.74 18.24 -17.03
C HIS A 113 8.26 18.15 -16.57
N LYS A 114 7.69 16.95 -16.42
CA LYS A 114 6.30 16.73 -15.97
C LYS A 114 6.13 16.68 -14.46
N HIS A 115 7.20 16.88 -13.68
CA HIS A 115 7.18 16.74 -12.23
C HIS A 115 6.17 17.66 -11.52
N LEU A 116 6.04 18.94 -11.93
CA LEU A 116 5.05 19.87 -11.35
C LEU A 116 3.62 19.40 -11.66
N ARG A 117 3.36 19.00 -12.90
CA ARG A 117 2.06 18.45 -13.31
C ARG A 117 1.68 17.20 -12.52
N TYR A 118 2.66 16.35 -12.17
CA TYR A 118 2.42 15.20 -11.30
C TYR A 118 2.00 15.66 -9.89
N GLN A 119 2.73 16.61 -9.30
CA GLN A 119 2.45 17.15 -7.97
C GLN A 119 1.04 17.76 -7.88
N ASP A 120 0.66 18.59 -8.86
CA ASP A 120 -0.67 19.19 -8.92
C ASP A 120 -1.77 18.12 -8.99
N ARG A 121 -1.56 17.08 -9.81
CA ARG A 121 -2.52 15.99 -9.97
C ARG A 121 -2.74 15.22 -8.68
N VAL A 122 -1.67 14.85 -7.96
CA VAL A 122 -1.84 14.10 -6.70
C VAL A 122 -2.44 14.97 -5.60
N ARG A 123 -2.10 16.26 -5.55
CA ARG A 123 -2.71 17.23 -4.63
C ARG A 123 -4.20 17.42 -4.89
N ALA A 124 -4.60 17.46 -6.16
CA ALA A 124 -6.00 17.57 -6.57
C ALA A 124 -6.86 16.34 -6.21
N LEU A 125 -6.24 15.16 -6.05
CA LEU A 125 -6.94 13.97 -5.57
C LEU A 125 -7.27 14.08 -4.07
N HIS A 126 -6.27 14.45 -3.26
CA HIS A 126 -6.43 14.77 -1.84
C HIS A 126 -5.17 15.45 -1.31
N PRO A 127 -5.24 16.58 -0.58
CA PRO A 127 -4.04 17.29 -0.14
C PRO A 127 -3.10 16.44 0.72
N ALA A 128 -3.63 15.71 1.72
CA ALA A 128 -2.81 14.80 2.54
C ALA A 128 -2.15 13.68 1.71
N TYR A 129 -2.83 13.19 0.67
CA TYR A 129 -2.26 12.15 -0.19
C TYR A 129 -1.11 12.71 -1.04
N GLY A 130 -1.25 13.94 -1.55
CA GLY A 130 -0.16 14.66 -2.21
C GLY A 130 1.10 14.74 -1.33
N HIS A 131 0.92 15.12 -0.06
CA HIS A 131 2.02 15.13 0.92
C HIS A 131 2.61 13.73 1.17
N TRP A 132 1.80 12.69 1.32
CA TRP A 132 2.31 11.33 1.50
C TRP A 132 3.09 10.83 0.29
N CYS A 133 2.67 11.19 -0.93
CA CYS A 133 3.45 10.90 -2.12
C CYS A 133 4.83 11.56 -2.07
N ILE A 134 4.88 12.86 -1.77
CA ILE A 134 6.14 13.62 -1.75
C ILE A 134 7.02 13.15 -0.57
N ASP A 135 6.55 13.30 0.66
CA ASP A 135 7.34 13.13 1.88
C ASP A 135 7.67 11.66 2.13
N PHE A 136 6.67 10.78 2.05
CA PHE A 136 6.83 9.38 2.42
C PHE A 136 7.30 8.54 1.23
N MET A 137 6.52 8.47 0.16
CA MET A 137 6.77 7.55 -0.95
C MET A 137 8.06 7.89 -1.71
N TYR A 138 8.22 9.14 -2.16
CA TYR A 138 9.44 9.55 -2.86
C TYR A 138 10.54 9.98 -1.90
N GLY A 139 10.18 10.71 -0.86
CA GLY A 139 11.11 11.39 0.03
C GLY A 139 11.75 10.53 1.11
N ARG A 140 11.01 9.59 1.69
CA ARG A 140 11.46 8.75 2.81
C ARG A 140 11.80 7.33 2.37
N VAL A 141 11.06 6.79 1.40
CA VAL A 141 11.23 5.42 0.90
C VAL A 141 12.17 5.39 -0.31
N ARG A 142 11.89 6.18 -1.35
CA ARG A 142 12.57 6.01 -2.65
C ARG A 142 13.88 6.78 -2.79
N SER A 143 14.04 7.89 -2.06
CA SER A 143 15.29 8.68 -2.02
C SER A 143 16.43 7.96 -1.29
N ARG A 144 16.12 6.88 -0.57
CA ARG A 144 17.09 6.16 0.27
C ARG A 144 18.30 5.70 -0.56
N PRO A 145 19.52 5.80 -0.01
CA PRO A 145 20.73 5.34 -0.68
C PRO A 145 20.76 3.80 -0.81
N GLY A 146 21.80 3.27 -1.45
CA GLY A 146 22.04 1.83 -1.56
C GLY A 146 21.45 1.14 -2.79
N MET A 147 20.56 1.82 -3.52
CA MET A 147 20.04 1.34 -4.79
C MET A 147 19.67 2.52 -5.70
N ASP A 148 20.12 2.48 -6.95
CA ASP A 148 19.79 3.50 -7.95
C ASP A 148 18.30 3.46 -8.34
N GLN A 149 17.81 4.55 -8.94
CA GLN A 149 16.42 4.69 -9.33
C GLN A 149 16.00 3.71 -10.45
N LYS A 150 16.94 3.30 -11.31
CA LYS A 150 16.69 2.33 -12.40
C LYS A 150 16.30 0.97 -11.81
N THR A 151 17.14 0.47 -10.90
CA THR A 151 16.95 -0.80 -10.21
C THR A 151 15.70 -0.76 -9.33
N ARG A 152 15.45 0.35 -8.63
CA ARG A 152 14.19 0.57 -7.86
C ARG A 152 12.96 0.42 -8.75
N ALA A 153 12.93 1.11 -9.89
CA ALA A 153 11.81 1.10 -10.82
C ALA A 153 11.58 -0.29 -11.46
N LEU A 154 12.66 -1.00 -11.84
CA LEU A 154 12.56 -2.37 -12.35
C LEU A 154 12.00 -3.35 -11.31
N CYS A 155 12.46 -3.26 -10.06
CA CYS A 155 11.95 -4.07 -8.95
C CYS A 155 10.47 -3.77 -8.66
N GLU A 156 10.08 -2.50 -8.70
CA GLU A 156 8.69 -2.07 -8.52
C GLU A 156 7.77 -2.65 -9.61
N LEU A 157 8.20 -2.66 -10.88
CA LEU A 157 7.40 -3.21 -11.98
C LEU A 157 7.02 -4.69 -11.74
N VAL A 158 7.95 -5.52 -11.24
CA VAL A 158 7.62 -6.91 -10.87
C VAL A 158 6.65 -6.97 -9.69
N ALA A 159 6.81 -6.10 -8.69
CA ALA A 159 5.89 -6.01 -7.55
C ALA A 159 4.48 -5.51 -7.94
N LEU A 160 4.36 -4.80 -9.07
CA LEU A 160 3.07 -4.42 -9.64
C LEU A 160 2.46 -5.54 -10.49
N GLY A 161 3.27 -6.43 -11.07
CA GLY A 161 2.88 -7.46 -12.05
C GLY A 161 1.71 -8.39 -11.71
N GLY A 162 1.28 -8.51 -10.45
CA GLY A 162 0.06 -9.27 -10.10
C GLY A 162 -1.11 -8.43 -9.63
N GLN A 163 -0.95 -7.12 -9.58
CA GLN A 163 -1.94 -6.20 -9.05
C GLN A 163 -2.83 -5.61 -10.14
N ILE A 164 -4.06 -5.24 -9.78
CA ILE A 164 -5.01 -4.54 -10.67
C ILE A 164 -4.81 -3.03 -10.50
N VAL A 165 -3.70 -2.54 -11.04
CA VAL A 165 -3.23 -1.14 -10.94
C VAL A 165 -2.72 -0.63 -12.28
N HIS A 166 -3.50 -0.87 -13.35
CA HIS A 166 -3.11 -0.61 -14.74
C HIS A 166 -2.54 0.80 -15.01
N PRO A 167 -3.09 1.90 -14.48
CA PRO A 167 -2.50 3.23 -14.71
C PRO A 167 -1.09 3.37 -14.12
N GLN A 168 -0.81 2.70 -13.00
CA GLN A 168 0.49 2.74 -12.34
C GLN A 168 1.51 1.86 -13.06
N PHE A 169 1.09 0.84 -13.79
CA PHE A 169 1.97 0.12 -14.71
C PHE A 169 2.58 1.05 -15.76
N ARG A 170 1.76 1.83 -16.46
CA ARG A 170 2.24 2.80 -17.44
C ARG A 170 3.18 3.82 -16.81
N ALA A 171 2.82 4.36 -15.64
CA ALA A 171 3.69 5.27 -14.90
C ALA A 171 5.03 4.61 -14.52
N GLY A 172 5.00 3.36 -14.04
CA GLY A 172 6.18 2.58 -13.69
C GLY A 172 7.14 2.34 -14.86
N VAL A 173 6.60 2.01 -16.04
CA VAL A 173 7.39 1.86 -17.27
C VAL A 173 8.08 3.18 -17.62
N LEU A 174 7.35 4.29 -17.55
CA LEU A 174 7.91 5.62 -17.84
C LEU A 174 8.97 6.03 -16.81
N MET A 175 8.77 5.74 -15.53
CA MET A 175 9.76 5.99 -14.48
C MET A 175 11.02 5.15 -14.70
N ALA A 176 10.89 3.87 -15.08
CA ALA A 176 12.01 3.00 -15.39
C ALA A 176 12.83 3.54 -16.58
N LEU A 177 12.15 3.93 -17.67
CA LEU A 177 12.80 4.53 -18.85
C LEU A 177 13.52 5.84 -18.50
N THR A 178 12.87 6.71 -17.72
CA THR A 178 13.45 7.99 -17.30
C THR A 178 14.68 7.80 -16.41
N ALA A 179 14.67 6.75 -15.58
CA ALA A 179 15.80 6.34 -14.76
C ALA A 179 16.91 5.61 -15.55
N GLY A 180 16.74 5.39 -16.86
CA GLY A 180 17.74 4.80 -17.76
C GLY A 180 17.60 3.30 -18.00
N ALA A 181 16.46 2.69 -17.68
CA ALA A 181 16.17 1.31 -18.10
C ALA A 181 15.93 1.24 -19.61
N THR A 182 16.36 0.14 -20.21
CA THR A 182 16.03 -0.21 -21.59
C THR A 182 14.67 -0.90 -21.67
N LEU A 183 14.05 -0.90 -22.85
CA LEU A 183 12.83 -1.66 -23.09
C LEU A 183 13.04 -3.17 -22.89
N GLU A 184 14.24 -3.70 -23.19
CA GLU A 184 14.58 -5.10 -22.96
C GLU A 184 14.68 -5.44 -21.47
N GLU A 185 15.29 -4.57 -20.66
CA GLU A 185 15.32 -4.74 -19.19
C GLU A 185 13.88 -4.72 -18.62
N ILE A 186 13.05 -3.79 -19.09
CA ILE A 186 11.63 -3.71 -18.69
C ILE A 186 10.88 -4.97 -19.13
N ARG A 187 11.09 -5.47 -20.36
CA ARG A 187 10.48 -6.71 -20.81
C ARG A 187 10.94 -7.90 -19.97
N GLY A 188 12.23 -7.95 -19.63
CA GLY A 188 12.81 -8.98 -18.78
C GLY A 188 12.13 -9.06 -17.40
N VAL A 189 11.85 -7.93 -16.76
CA VAL A 189 11.11 -7.94 -15.48
C VAL A 189 9.66 -8.37 -15.66
N LEU A 190 9.00 -8.01 -16.76
CA LEU A 190 7.62 -8.43 -17.01
C LEU A 190 7.49 -9.92 -17.28
N ASP A 191 8.49 -10.53 -17.89
CA ASP A 191 8.52 -11.98 -18.10
C ASP A 191 8.66 -12.77 -16.77
N MET A 192 9.03 -12.11 -15.66
CA MET A 192 8.99 -12.71 -14.31
C MET A 192 7.57 -12.86 -13.75
N THR A 193 6.59 -12.17 -14.33
CA THR A 193 5.26 -11.96 -13.73
C THR A 193 4.53 -13.28 -13.48
N GLU A 194 4.51 -14.20 -14.44
CA GLU A 194 3.80 -15.47 -14.30
C GLU A 194 4.44 -16.36 -13.22
N GLU A 195 5.76 -16.42 -13.15
CA GLU A 195 6.49 -17.18 -12.12
C GLU A 195 6.26 -16.59 -10.71
N VAL A 196 6.20 -15.28 -10.59
CA VAL A 196 6.03 -14.59 -9.31
C VAL A 196 4.58 -14.61 -8.81
N TRP A 197 3.62 -14.39 -9.71
CA TRP A 197 2.22 -14.12 -9.37
C TRP A 197 1.24 -15.21 -9.81
N GLY A 198 1.72 -16.21 -10.53
CA GLY A 198 0.91 -17.32 -11.04
C GLY A 198 0.28 -17.05 -12.40
N SER A 199 -0.39 -18.08 -12.90
CA SER A 199 -0.90 -18.16 -14.27
C SER A 199 -1.88 -17.04 -14.61
N GLY A 200 -1.78 -16.51 -15.83
CA GLY A 200 -2.71 -15.52 -16.40
C GLY A 200 -2.40 -14.06 -16.05
N ARG A 201 -1.45 -13.79 -15.15
CA ARG A 201 -1.00 -12.42 -14.86
C ARG A 201 -0.12 -11.83 -15.96
N GLN A 202 0.76 -12.64 -16.56
CA GLN A 202 1.60 -12.19 -17.65
C GLN A 202 0.79 -11.75 -18.88
N ALA A 203 -0.22 -12.52 -19.29
CA ALA A 203 -1.09 -12.15 -20.42
C ALA A 203 -1.79 -10.79 -20.24
N MET A 204 -2.20 -10.45 -19.00
CA MET A 204 -2.75 -9.13 -18.68
C MET A 204 -1.73 -8.01 -18.92
N TYR A 205 -0.48 -8.20 -18.50
CA TYR A 205 0.58 -7.21 -18.69
C TYR A 205 1.12 -7.16 -20.12
N ASP A 206 1.10 -8.28 -20.84
CA ASP A 206 1.41 -8.32 -22.26
C ASP A 206 0.42 -7.49 -23.08
N ALA A 207 -0.87 -7.54 -22.76
CA ALA A 207 -1.88 -6.70 -23.38
C ALA A 207 -1.63 -5.21 -23.08
N LEU A 208 -1.37 -4.86 -21.82
CA LEU A 208 -1.04 -3.47 -21.46
C LEU A 208 0.24 -2.98 -22.14
N TRP A 209 1.24 -3.87 -22.28
CA TRP A 209 2.48 -3.57 -22.97
C TRP A 209 2.26 -3.29 -24.46
N GLN A 210 1.41 -4.07 -25.13
CA GLN A 210 1.04 -3.85 -26.53
C GLN A 210 0.27 -2.53 -26.72
N ASP A 211 -0.53 -2.12 -25.73
CA ASP A 211 -1.25 -0.85 -25.73
C ASP A 211 -0.34 0.36 -25.41
N LEU A 212 0.92 0.14 -25.01
CA LEU A 212 1.87 1.23 -24.87
C LEU A 212 2.28 1.70 -26.27
N ASP A 213 1.99 2.96 -26.54
CA ASP A 213 2.51 3.68 -27.70
C ASP A 213 4.01 3.96 -27.51
N LEU A 214 4.84 2.91 -27.68
CA LEU A 214 6.28 2.93 -27.43
C LEU A 214 7.00 3.90 -28.37
N ASP A 215 6.49 4.08 -29.59
CA ASP A 215 7.01 5.01 -30.58
C ASP A 215 6.84 6.46 -30.07
N ASN A 216 5.65 6.84 -29.61
CA ASN A 216 5.44 8.15 -28.99
C ASN A 216 6.09 8.29 -27.60
N ILE A 217 6.31 7.21 -26.83
CA ILE A 217 7.01 7.31 -25.54
C ILE A 217 8.46 7.81 -25.73
N SER A 218 9.09 7.49 -26.87
CA SER A 218 10.42 7.98 -27.23
C SER A 218 10.42 9.45 -27.70
N GLU A 219 9.34 9.91 -28.34
CA GLU A 219 9.20 11.28 -28.86
C GLU A 219 8.56 12.29 -27.87
N THR A 220 7.77 11.82 -26.89
CA THR A 220 6.95 12.67 -25.98
C THR A 220 7.70 13.22 -24.74
N GLY A 221 9.03 13.26 -24.80
CA GLY A 221 9.88 14.04 -23.88
C GLY A 221 10.08 13.47 -22.47
N TRP A 222 9.76 12.20 -22.19
CA TRP A 222 9.98 11.61 -20.86
C TRP A 222 11.47 11.40 -20.54
N ARG A 223 12.29 11.10 -21.55
CA ARG A 223 13.75 11.01 -21.38
C ARG A 223 14.35 12.41 -21.44
N LEU A 224 15.00 12.83 -20.35
CA LEU A 224 15.74 14.08 -20.34
C LEU A 224 16.92 14.01 -21.31
N PRO A 225 17.26 15.11 -22.02
CA PRO A 225 18.47 15.16 -22.82
C PRO A 225 19.70 14.73 -22.03
N GLU A 226 20.61 14.00 -22.69
CA GLU A 226 21.89 13.60 -22.11
C GLU A 226 22.78 14.82 -21.86
N ASP A 227 22.70 15.83 -22.74
CA ASP A 227 23.36 17.12 -22.56
C ASP A 227 22.77 17.93 -21.39
N PRO A 228 23.58 18.34 -20.40
CA PRO A 228 23.11 19.10 -19.24
C PRO A 228 22.45 20.45 -19.57
N ALA A 229 22.91 21.15 -20.61
CA ALA A 229 22.39 22.48 -20.96
C ALA A 229 21.05 22.39 -21.70
N GLU A 230 20.87 21.39 -22.56
CA GLU A 230 19.57 21.06 -23.15
C GLU A 230 18.58 20.57 -22.09
N ARG A 231 19.04 19.75 -21.13
CA ARG A 231 18.23 19.32 -20.00
C ARG A 231 17.72 20.50 -19.18
N GLU A 232 18.57 21.45 -18.85
CA GLU A 232 18.18 22.65 -18.10
C GLU A 232 17.12 23.47 -18.87
N LYS A 233 17.27 23.62 -20.19
CA LYS A 233 16.28 24.29 -21.04
C LYS A 233 14.93 23.58 -21.05
N VAL A 234 14.91 22.26 -21.27
CA VAL A 234 13.67 21.45 -21.29
C VAL A 234 12.95 21.50 -19.94
N MET A 235 13.72 21.48 -18.84
CA MET A 235 13.18 21.62 -17.48
C MET A 235 12.63 23.02 -17.19
N ALA A 236 13.13 24.06 -17.88
CA ALA A 236 12.68 25.45 -17.73
C ALA A 236 11.48 25.82 -18.62
N THR A 237 11.22 25.09 -19.72
CA THR A 237 10.23 25.46 -20.74
C THR A 237 8.78 25.07 -20.44
N GLU A 238 8.48 24.18 -19.49
CA GLU A 238 7.10 23.79 -19.16
C GLU A 238 6.75 24.07 -17.69
N GLY A 239 6.48 25.36 -17.41
CA GLY A 239 5.77 25.82 -16.20
C GLY A 239 4.36 26.35 -16.48
N ALA A 240 3.93 26.40 -17.74
CA ALA A 240 2.60 26.88 -18.12
C ALA A 240 1.66 25.70 -18.36
N ILE A 241 0.81 25.40 -17.38
CA ILE A 241 -0.34 24.52 -17.55
C ILE A 241 -1.25 25.18 -18.60
N ASP A 242 -1.50 24.53 -19.74
CA ASP A 242 -2.71 24.83 -20.51
C ASP A 242 -3.89 24.21 -19.74
N PRO A 243 -4.78 25.02 -19.12
CA PRO A 243 -5.93 24.51 -18.37
C PRO A 243 -6.88 23.67 -19.23
N ASN A 244 -6.77 23.70 -20.57
CA ASN A 244 -7.56 22.91 -21.50
C ASN A 244 -6.91 21.57 -21.91
N THR A 245 -5.63 21.33 -21.60
CA THR A 245 -4.96 20.04 -21.89
C THR A 245 -5.10 19.01 -20.78
N THR A 246 -6.15 19.12 -19.97
CA THR A 246 -6.68 17.95 -19.29
C THR A 246 -7.13 16.97 -20.36
N LEU A 247 -6.24 16.04 -20.73
CA LEU A 247 -6.63 14.66 -20.96
C LEU A 247 -7.29 14.19 -19.66
N ARG A 248 -8.53 14.65 -19.41
CA ARG A 248 -9.49 13.91 -18.61
C ARG A 248 -9.68 12.64 -19.42
N PRO A 249 -9.31 11.47 -18.91
CA PRO A 249 -9.67 10.26 -19.63
C PRO A 249 -11.19 10.28 -19.79
N ASP A 250 -11.68 9.95 -20.99
CA ASP A 250 -13.11 9.99 -21.28
C ASP A 250 -13.81 8.82 -20.57
N PHE A 251 -14.41 9.13 -19.43
CA PHE A 251 -15.20 8.21 -18.63
C PHE A 251 -16.70 8.43 -18.78
N SER A 252 -17.15 9.10 -19.86
CA SER A 252 -18.58 9.27 -20.14
C SER A 252 -19.35 7.94 -20.25
N HIS A 253 -18.63 6.83 -20.47
CA HIS A 253 -19.17 5.48 -20.46
C HIS A 253 -19.42 4.90 -19.06
N LEU A 254 -18.83 5.46 -17.99
CA LEU A 254 -19.07 5.02 -16.62
C LEU A 254 -20.30 5.73 -16.05
N LYS A 255 -21.22 4.95 -15.48
CA LYS A 255 -22.38 5.49 -14.77
C LYS A 255 -21.92 6.33 -13.58
N SER A 256 -22.52 7.52 -13.42
CA SER A 256 -22.29 8.32 -12.22
C SER A 256 -22.85 7.60 -10.99
N VAL A 257 -22.34 7.94 -9.80
CA VAL A 257 -22.86 7.47 -8.50
C VAL A 257 -24.39 7.64 -8.41
N LYS A 258 -24.94 8.71 -8.97
CA LYS A 258 -26.38 8.99 -8.98
C LYS A 258 -27.17 8.07 -9.91
N ASP A 259 -26.54 7.57 -10.98
CA ASP A 259 -27.16 6.65 -11.94
C ASP A 259 -27.02 5.18 -11.51
N ILE A 260 -26.19 4.91 -10.51
CA ILE A 260 -25.95 3.57 -9.95
C ILE A 260 -27.06 3.20 -8.94
N VAL A 261 -27.51 4.15 -8.12
CA VAL A 261 -28.51 3.90 -7.08
C VAL A 261 -29.89 4.32 -7.57
N THR A 262 -30.73 3.33 -7.89
CA THR A 262 -32.16 3.57 -8.11
C THR A 262 -32.91 3.60 -6.77
N PRO A 263 -34.09 4.24 -6.68
CA PRO A 263 -34.87 4.32 -5.43
C PRO A 263 -35.23 2.96 -4.80
N THR A 264 -35.17 1.87 -5.58
CA THR A 264 -35.51 0.51 -5.14
C THR A 264 -34.29 -0.38 -4.88
N TRP A 265 -33.10 0.05 -5.28
CA TRP A 265 -31.90 -0.77 -5.13
C TRP A 265 -31.31 -0.62 -3.73
N ARG A 266 -31.04 -1.75 -3.08
CA ARG A 266 -30.33 -1.82 -1.79
C ARG A 266 -29.03 -2.58 -1.98
N HIS A 267 -27.94 -2.08 -1.40
CA HIS A 267 -26.65 -2.73 -1.50
C HIS A 267 -26.73 -4.15 -0.93
N PRO A 268 -26.26 -5.20 -1.65
CA PRO A 268 -26.29 -6.58 -1.16
C PRO A 268 -25.66 -6.74 0.23
N LEU A 269 -24.64 -5.94 0.55
CA LEU A 269 -24.00 -5.90 1.87
C LEU A 269 -24.99 -5.61 3.01
N VAL A 270 -25.89 -4.66 2.79
CA VAL A 270 -26.86 -4.21 3.78
C VAL A 270 -28.03 -5.19 3.88
N THR A 271 -28.35 -5.90 2.79
CA THR A 271 -29.55 -6.75 2.71
C THR A 271 -29.30 -8.25 2.81
N THR A 272 -28.09 -8.72 2.49
CA THR A 272 -27.77 -10.16 2.35
C THR A 272 -27.13 -10.73 3.60
N PHE A 273 -26.22 -9.97 4.21
CA PHE A 273 -25.56 -10.40 5.44
C PHE A 273 -26.44 -10.13 6.65
N ARG A 274 -26.29 -10.96 7.68
CA ARG A 274 -27.08 -10.86 8.90
C ARG A 274 -26.86 -9.52 9.56
N ASN A 275 -27.94 -8.96 10.11
CA ASN A 275 -27.82 -7.85 11.05
C ASN A 275 -27.06 -8.34 12.29
N VAL A 276 -26.08 -7.56 12.73
CA VAL A 276 -25.28 -7.83 13.91
C VAL A 276 -25.55 -6.70 14.89
N GLU A 277 -26.02 -7.05 16.10
CA GLU A 277 -26.27 -6.06 17.15
C GLU A 277 -24.98 -5.29 17.46
N GLY A 278 -25.06 -3.95 17.52
CA GLY A 278 -23.90 -3.07 17.71
C GLY A 278 -23.21 -2.62 16.41
N LEU A 279 -23.26 -3.43 15.35
CA LEU A 279 -22.59 -3.13 14.07
C LEU A 279 -23.47 -2.28 13.14
N ARG A 280 -23.14 -1.00 13.00
CA ARG A 280 -23.94 -0.07 12.18
C ARG A 280 -23.67 -0.25 10.69
N ASP A 281 -24.69 -0.05 9.85
CA ASP A 281 -24.58 -0.19 8.40
C ASP A 281 -23.47 0.69 7.79
N GLN A 282 -23.27 1.92 8.28
CA GLN A 282 -22.19 2.77 7.78
C GLN A 282 -20.79 2.21 8.07
N GLN A 283 -20.58 1.55 9.22
CA GLN A 283 -19.28 0.94 9.54
C GLN A 283 -18.97 -0.21 8.59
N ARG A 284 -20.00 -0.98 8.24
CA ARG A 284 -19.93 -2.06 7.26
C ARG A 284 -19.61 -1.54 5.87
N LEU A 285 -20.25 -0.43 5.47
CA LEU A 285 -19.97 0.27 4.21
C LEU A 285 -18.53 0.82 4.16
N TYR A 286 -18.00 1.41 5.23
CA TYR A 286 -16.60 1.89 5.25
C TYR A 286 -15.60 0.76 5.00
N ALA A 287 -15.73 -0.34 5.75
CA ALA A 287 -14.88 -1.51 5.59
C ALA A 287 -15.02 -2.14 4.19
N LEU A 288 -16.22 -2.12 3.61
CA LEU A 288 -16.49 -2.66 2.28
C LEU A 288 -15.91 -1.79 1.15
N ILE A 289 -16.04 -0.47 1.26
CA ILE A 289 -15.43 0.49 0.34
C ILE A 289 -13.91 0.29 0.35
N ALA A 290 -13.30 0.24 1.53
CA ALA A 290 -11.86 0.02 1.69
C ALA A 290 -11.41 -1.35 1.15
N ALA A 291 -12.16 -2.43 1.39
CA ALA A 291 -11.85 -3.75 0.84
C ALA A 291 -11.90 -3.77 -0.69
N ASN A 292 -12.92 -3.18 -1.30
CA ASN A 292 -13.02 -3.08 -2.77
C ASN A 292 -11.92 -2.20 -3.36
N ALA A 293 -11.60 -1.07 -2.69
CA ALA A 293 -10.51 -0.20 -3.08
C ALA A 293 -9.17 -0.96 -3.07
N ASN A 294 -8.89 -1.71 -2.00
CA ASN A 294 -7.71 -2.57 -1.87
C ASN A 294 -7.69 -3.66 -2.97
N ALA A 295 -8.82 -4.33 -3.23
CA ALA A 295 -8.93 -5.32 -4.29
C ALA A 295 -8.77 -4.73 -5.71
N GLY A 296 -8.95 -3.41 -5.86
CA GLY A 296 -9.02 -2.70 -7.15
C GLY A 296 -10.35 -2.87 -7.88
N LEU A 297 -11.40 -3.27 -7.15
CA LEU A 297 -12.75 -3.37 -7.66
C LEU A 297 -13.41 -1.98 -7.59
N LEU A 298 -12.88 -1.03 -8.37
CA LEU A 298 -13.26 0.39 -8.30
C LEU A 298 -14.75 0.63 -8.59
N SER A 299 -15.34 -0.14 -9.49
CA SER A 299 -16.79 -0.10 -9.73
C SER A 299 -17.55 -0.51 -8.47
N SER A 300 -17.22 -1.64 -7.84
CA SER A 300 -17.87 -2.09 -6.60
C SER A 300 -17.64 -1.12 -5.43
N MET A 301 -16.45 -0.53 -5.33
CA MET A 301 -16.14 0.53 -4.38
C MET A 301 -17.08 1.73 -4.58
N ARG A 302 -17.27 2.18 -5.84
CA ARG A 302 -18.20 3.26 -6.20
C ARG A 302 -19.65 2.93 -5.84
N HIS A 303 -20.08 1.69 -6.05
CA HIS A 303 -21.41 1.23 -5.63
C HIS A 303 -21.59 1.33 -4.11
N GLY A 304 -20.59 0.93 -3.32
CA GLY A 304 -20.62 1.08 -1.86
C GLY A 304 -20.66 2.56 -1.44
N TRP A 305 -19.83 3.39 -2.07
CA TRP A 305 -19.78 4.83 -1.81
C TRP A 305 -21.13 5.52 -2.02
N ALA A 306 -21.88 5.11 -3.03
CA ALA A 306 -23.17 5.69 -3.38
C ALA A 306 -24.24 5.60 -2.27
N PHE A 307 -24.06 4.70 -1.29
CA PHE A 307 -24.96 4.58 -0.13
C PHE A 307 -24.57 5.45 1.05
N LEU A 308 -23.38 6.06 1.04
CA LEU A 308 -22.98 6.97 2.10
C LEU A 308 -23.75 8.28 1.96
N LYS A 309 -24.39 8.70 3.06
CA LYS A 309 -24.95 10.05 3.14
C LYS A 309 -23.83 11.08 3.08
N PRO A 310 -24.09 12.32 2.65
CA PRO A 310 -23.08 13.38 2.67
C PRO A 310 -22.36 13.55 4.02
N SER A 311 -23.08 13.38 5.14
CA SER A 311 -22.49 13.43 6.49
C SER A 311 -21.55 12.26 6.82
N GLU A 312 -21.65 11.14 6.09
CA GLU A 312 -20.89 9.91 6.31
C GLU A 312 -19.67 9.82 5.37
N GLN A 313 -19.63 10.63 4.30
CA GLN A 313 -18.59 10.59 3.28
C GLN A 313 -17.21 11.00 3.77
N ARG A 314 -17.11 11.85 4.80
CA ARG A 314 -15.81 12.19 5.43
C ARG A 314 -15.16 10.97 6.07
N ALA A 315 -15.90 10.20 6.85
CA ALA A 315 -15.44 8.94 7.43
C ALA A 315 -15.15 7.89 6.34
N GLY A 316 -15.99 7.83 5.29
CA GLY A 316 -15.75 6.98 4.12
C GLY A 316 -14.44 7.32 3.39
N LEU A 317 -14.10 8.60 3.28
CA LEU A 317 -12.84 9.05 2.68
C LEU A 317 -11.64 8.63 3.53
N GLU A 318 -11.73 8.74 4.86
CA GLU A 318 -10.67 8.24 5.76
C GLU A 318 -10.47 6.72 5.63
N ALA A 319 -11.55 5.96 5.44
CA ALA A 319 -11.47 4.52 5.19
C ALA A 319 -10.76 4.21 3.87
N VAL A 320 -10.93 5.06 2.85
CA VAL A 320 -10.18 4.96 1.58
C VAL A 320 -8.72 5.36 1.78
N LEU A 321 -8.43 6.48 2.44
CA LEU A 321 -7.06 6.95 2.69
C LEU A 321 -6.23 5.92 3.47
N GLU A 322 -6.83 5.28 4.46
CA GLU A 322 -6.20 4.25 5.30
C GLU A 322 -5.70 3.05 4.49
N ILE A 323 -6.24 2.77 3.29
CA ILE A 323 -5.74 1.65 2.47
C ILE A 323 -4.29 1.84 2.03
N ALA A 324 -3.73 3.06 2.04
CA ALA A 324 -2.29 3.25 1.80
C ALA A 324 -1.44 2.42 2.76
N VAL A 325 -1.87 2.27 4.01
CA VAL A 325 -1.16 1.51 5.04
C VAL A 325 -1.19 0.01 4.74
N PHE A 326 -2.31 -0.51 4.25
CA PHE A 326 -2.53 -1.96 4.10
C PHE A 326 -2.29 -2.50 2.69
N ALA A 327 -2.42 -1.65 1.67
CA ALA A 327 -2.42 -2.01 0.26
C ALA A 327 -1.43 -1.19 -0.58
N GLY A 328 -0.84 -0.14 -0.01
CA GLY A 328 0.06 0.77 -0.72
C GLY A 328 -0.68 1.89 -1.48
N HIS A 329 0.12 2.80 -2.02
CA HIS A 329 -0.31 4.07 -2.61
C HIS A 329 -0.95 3.88 -3.99
N HIS A 330 -0.63 2.83 -4.74
CA HIS A 330 -1.19 2.64 -6.09
C HIS A 330 -2.68 2.30 -6.07
N ARG A 331 -3.10 1.43 -5.13
CA ARG A 331 -4.53 1.14 -4.90
C ARG A 331 -5.26 2.38 -4.41
N LEU A 332 -4.64 3.13 -3.48
CA LEU A 332 -5.17 4.41 -3.01
C LEU A 332 -5.33 5.43 -4.14
N HIS A 333 -4.31 5.61 -4.98
CA HIS A 333 -4.35 6.55 -6.09
C HIS A 333 -5.55 6.30 -7.01
N ASN A 334 -5.76 5.04 -7.39
CA ASN A 334 -6.89 4.67 -8.24
C ASN A 334 -8.23 4.89 -7.55
N ALA A 335 -8.34 4.55 -6.25
CA ALA A 335 -9.54 4.80 -5.47
C ALA A 335 -9.87 6.30 -5.39
N LEU A 336 -8.90 7.13 -5.01
CA LEU A 336 -9.08 8.58 -4.93
C LEU A 336 -9.40 9.19 -6.30
N ARG A 337 -8.74 8.75 -7.37
CA ARG A 337 -9.05 9.20 -8.72
C ARG A 337 -10.50 8.86 -9.10
N THR A 338 -10.94 7.63 -8.84
CA THR A 338 -12.32 7.21 -9.10
C THR A 338 -13.33 8.05 -8.31
N LEU A 339 -13.02 8.44 -7.07
CA LEU A 339 -13.90 9.33 -6.30
C LEU A 339 -13.86 10.76 -6.83
N HIS A 340 -12.68 11.29 -7.15
CA HIS A 340 -12.50 12.63 -7.69
C HIS A 340 -13.29 12.82 -9.00
N GLU A 341 -13.27 11.82 -9.89
CA GLU A 341 -14.04 11.80 -11.15
C GLU A 341 -15.56 11.87 -10.93
N GLU A 342 -16.07 11.41 -9.78
CA GLU A 342 -17.49 11.50 -9.39
C GLU A 342 -17.86 12.86 -8.76
N GLY A 343 -16.94 13.82 -8.75
CA GLY A 343 -17.17 15.16 -8.17
C GLY A 343 -17.12 15.18 -6.64
N ILE A 344 -16.52 14.16 -6.01
CA ILE A 344 -16.38 14.04 -4.54
C ILE A 344 -15.23 14.93 -4.01
N ALA A 345 -14.55 15.68 -4.89
CA ALA A 345 -13.42 16.55 -4.56
C ALA A 345 -13.73 17.60 -3.48
N ASP A 346 -14.98 18.06 -3.37
CA ASP A 346 -15.38 19.14 -2.45
C ASP A 346 -15.60 18.69 -0.99
N ILE A 347 -15.55 17.38 -0.71
CA ILE A 347 -15.69 16.85 0.66
C ILE A 347 -14.37 16.98 1.45
N ALA A 348 -13.25 17.20 0.76
CA ALA A 348 -11.90 17.17 1.30
C ALA A 348 -11.35 18.57 1.61
N VAL A 349 -11.88 19.27 2.61
CA VAL A 349 -11.17 20.42 3.20
C VAL A 349 -11.37 20.46 4.71
N ASP A 350 -10.53 19.67 5.39
CA ASP A 350 -10.00 19.94 6.74
C ASP A 350 -8.59 19.34 6.77
N VAL A 351 -7.78 19.67 5.77
CA VAL A 351 -6.34 19.41 5.83
C VAL A 351 -5.73 20.70 6.33
N GLU A 352 -5.01 20.61 7.45
CA GLU A 352 -4.09 21.66 7.88
C GLU A 352 -3.31 22.13 6.64
N ALA A 353 -3.30 23.45 6.40
CA ALA A 353 -2.55 24.03 5.31
C ALA A 353 -1.10 23.51 5.35
N GLU A 354 -0.46 23.42 4.19
CA GLU A 354 0.90 22.90 3.99
C GLU A 354 1.93 23.43 5.03
N ASP A 355 1.74 24.67 5.50
CA ASP A 355 2.61 25.33 6.49
C ASP A 355 2.27 25.04 7.97
N THR A 356 1.26 24.20 8.25
CA THR A 356 0.73 23.96 9.60
C THR A 356 0.92 22.54 10.13
N VAL A 357 1.41 21.60 9.29
CA VAL A 357 1.61 20.20 9.68
C VAL A 357 2.77 20.08 10.68
N ASP A 358 2.44 19.84 11.95
CA ASP A 358 3.42 19.58 13.00
C ASP A 358 3.85 18.10 13.04
N TYR A 359 4.84 17.78 12.22
CA TYR A 359 5.43 16.43 12.14
C TYR A 359 6.00 15.92 13.48
N THR A 360 6.27 16.81 14.45
CA THR A 360 6.81 16.40 15.76
C THR A 360 5.78 15.66 16.61
N LYS A 361 4.48 15.81 16.31
CA LYS A 361 3.39 15.14 17.02
C LYS A 361 3.10 13.73 16.51
N PHE A 362 3.53 13.38 15.29
CA PHE A 362 3.24 12.06 14.73
C PHE A 362 3.76 10.89 15.56
N PRO A 363 4.97 10.92 16.15
CA PRO A 363 5.40 9.88 17.08
C PRO A 363 4.42 9.65 18.25
N GLU A 364 4.01 10.72 18.92
CA GLU A 364 3.12 10.68 20.10
C GLU A 364 1.70 10.23 19.72
N ASN A 365 1.17 10.75 18.61
CA ASN A 365 -0.12 10.31 18.07
C ASN A 365 -0.11 8.82 17.73
N GLY A 366 0.99 8.34 17.13
CA GLY A 366 1.16 6.95 16.76
C GLY A 366 1.14 6.04 17.99
N GLU A 367 1.90 6.41 19.01
CA GLU A 367 1.95 5.67 20.28
C GLU A 367 0.59 5.66 20.98
N ALA A 368 -0.16 6.77 20.94
CA ALA A 368 -1.51 6.84 21.51
C ALA A 368 -2.48 5.86 20.84
N VAL A 369 -2.53 5.85 19.50
CA VAL A 369 -3.40 4.92 18.75
C VAL A 369 -2.96 3.47 18.97
N MET A 370 -1.65 3.19 18.88
CA MET A 370 -1.11 1.84 19.09
C MET A 370 -1.35 1.34 20.53
N SER A 371 -1.33 2.21 21.53
CA SER A 371 -1.60 1.84 22.93
C SER A 371 -3.03 1.35 23.12
N MET A 372 -4.01 1.93 22.41
CA MET A 372 -5.39 1.46 22.43
C MET A 372 -5.52 0.07 21.77
N ILE A 373 -4.85 -0.14 20.64
CA ILE A 373 -4.95 -1.37 19.84
C ILE A 373 -4.20 -2.53 20.50
N TYR A 374 -2.94 -2.31 20.86
CA TYR A 374 -2.02 -3.37 21.29
C TYR A 374 -1.92 -3.51 22.80
N THR A 375 -2.34 -2.50 23.56
CA THR A 375 -2.37 -2.48 25.02
C THR A 375 -1.06 -3.02 25.62
N ASN A 376 -1.12 -4.06 26.46
CA ASN A 376 0.05 -4.65 27.12
C ASN A 376 0.98 -5.41 26.18
N THR A 377 0.59 -5.65 24.92
CA THR A 377 1.44 -6.33 23.92
C THR A 377 2.31 -5.38 23.10
N LEU A 378 2.07 -4.06 23.20
CA LEU A 378 2.82 -3.05 22.44
C LEU A 378 4.35 -3.15 22.62
N PRO A 379 4.92 -3.27 23.84
CA PRO A 379 6.38 -3.33 23.99
C PRO A 379 7.01 -4.56 23.30
N GLY A 380 6.30 -5.69 23.27
CA GLY A 380 6.75 -6.90 22.58
C GLY A 380 6.68 -6.75 21.06
N LEU A 381 5.63 -6.10 20.56
CA LEU A 381 5.47 -5.79 19.14
C LEU A 381 6.58 -4.85 18.67
N THR A 382 6.85 -3.76 19.40
CA THR A 382 7.92 -2.80 19.11
C THR A 382 9.26 -3.50 18.97
N LYS A 383 9.65 -4.30 19.98
CA LYS A 383 10.92 -5.06 19.94
C LYS A 383 10.98 -6.03 18.76
N SER A 384 9.86 -6.65 18.40
CA SER A 384 9.81 -7.60 17.28
C SER A 384 10.00 -6.90 15.94
N ILE A 385 9.36 -5.76 15.73
CA ILE A 385 9.48 -4.96 14.50
C ILE A 385 10.89 -4.36 14.38
N GLN A 386 11.43 -3.80 15.46
CA GLN A 386 12.78 -3.20 15.45
C GLN A 386 13.88 -4.22 15.13
N LYS A 387 13.70 -5.50 15.50
CA LYS A 387 14.62 -6.58 15.09
C LYS A 387 14.60 -6.86 13.59
N MET A 388 13.48 -6.58 12.91
CA MET A 388 13.36 -6.76 11.47
C MET A 388 14.07 -5.63 10.73
N HIS A 389 13.76 -4.37 11.07
CA HIS A 389 14.45 -3.19 10.55
C HIS A 389 14.16 -1.97 11.45
N PRO A 390 15.16 -1.20 11.91
CA PRO A 390 14.91 -0.02 12.75
C PRO A 390 13.99 1.02 12.09
N ASP A 391 14.26 1.37 10.82
CA ASP A 391 13.47 2.37 10.09
C ASP A 391 12.01 1.95 9.86
N ILE A 392 11.71 0.63 9.75
CA ILE A 392 10.32 0.19 9.58
C ILE A 392 9.46 0.53 10.81
N TRP A 393 10.07 0.54 12.00
CA TRP A 393 9.37 0.92 13.23
C TRP A 393 9.02 2.41 13.21
N ALA A 394 9.95 3.27 12.78
CA ALA A 394 9.68 4.69 12.63
C ALA A 394 8.55 4.95 11.62
N TRP A 395 8.52 4.21 10.51
CA TRP A 395 7.45 4.35 9.50
C TRP A 395 6.09 3.90 10.01
N ILE A 396 6.07 2.79 10.75
CA ILE A 396 4.84 2.28 11.36
C ILE A 396 4.31 3.28 12.37
N ASN A 397 5.13 3.70 13.34
CA ASN A 397 4.66 4.57 14.40
C ASN A 397 4.31 5.98 13.88
N GLU A 398 5.23 6.63 13.16
CA GLU A 398 5.05 8.02 12.75
C GLU A 398 4.10 8.18 11.56
N TRP A 399 4.36 7.47 10.46
CA TRP A 399 3.58 7.66 9.24
C TRP A 399 2.25 6.91 9.34
N ALA A 400 2.28 5.59 9.56
CA ALA A 400 1.04 4.81 9.55
C ALA A 400 0.13 5.16 10.72
N TYR A 401 0.58 4.98 11.95
CA TYR A 401 -0.27 5.25 13.12
C TYR A 401 -0.41 6.74 13.41
N GLY A 402 0.68 7.51 13.35
CA GLY A 402 0.71 8.91 13.77
C GLY A 402 0.16 9.92 12.77
N GLN A 403 0.32 9.67 11.47
CA GLN A 403 -0.09 10.59 10.41
C GLN A 403 -1.34 10.11 9.66
N VAL A 404 -1.51 8.80 9.43
CA VAL A 404 -2.66 8.26 8.69
C VAL A 404 -3.78 7.83 9.63
N LEU A 405 -3.50 6.92 10.58
CA LEU A 405 -4.53 6.33 11.45
C LEU A 405 -4.93 7.22 12.65
N ALA A 406 -4.15 8.25 12.97
CA ALA A 406 -4.54 9.23 13.99
C ALA A 406 -5.46 10.32 13.44
N ARG A 407 -5.74 10.35 12.12
CA ARG A 407 -6.63 11.35 11.52
C ARG A 407 -8.05 11.24 12.11
N PRO A 408 -8.78 12.36 12.20
CA PRO A 408 -10.15 12.37 12.74
C PRO A 408 -11.15 11.65 11.81
N ASN A 409 -12.44 11.69 12.17
CA ASN A 409 -13.60 11.17 11.43
C ASN A 409 -13.82 9.64 11.45
N LEU A 410 -12.81 8.84 11.80
CA LEU A 410 -12.99 7.43 12.15
C LEU A 410 -12.54 7.19 13.59
N THR A 411 -13.34 6.45 14.36
CA THR A 411 -12.92 5.94 15.66
C THR A 411 -11.87 4.84 15.49
N VAL A 412 -11.06 4.58 16.52
CA VAL A 412 -10.02 3.52 16.45
C VAL A 412 -10.63 2.15 16.14
N VAL A 413 -11.81 1.83 16.69
CA VAL A 413 -12.49 0.56 16.37
C VAL A 413 -12.96 0.49 14.91
N GLU A 414 -13.42 1.61 14.33
CA GLU A 414 -13.79 1.66 12.91
C GLU A 414 -12.56 1.52 12.00
N ARG A 415 -11.41 2.07 12.39
CA ARG A 415 -10.13 1.82 11.70
C ARG A 415 -9.75 0.36 11.73
N GLU A 416 -9.86 -0.29 12.89
CA GLU A 416 -9.62 -1.73 12.97
C GLU A 416 -10.57 -2.54 12.07
N PHE A 417 -11.85 -2.16 11.94
CA PHE A 417 -12.77 -2.80 10.98
C PHE A 417 -12.33 -2.63 9.52
N VAL A 418 -11.85 -1.44 9.15
CA VAL A 418 -11.26 -1.16 7.83
C VAL A 418 -10.01 -2.02 7.61
N ALA A 419 -9.08 -2.01 8.58
CA ALA A 419 -7.86 -2.79 8.56
C ALA A 419 -8.13 -4.29 8.34
N LEU A 420 -9.08 -4.87 9.09
CA LEU A 420 -9.49 -6.27 8.95
C LEU A 420 -9.98 -6.57 7.52
N ALA A 421 -10.87 -5.74 6.99
CA ALA A 421 -11.44 -5.93 5.66
C ALA A 421 -10.39 -5.82 4.53
N CYS A 422 -9.35 -5.00 4.73
CA CYS A 422 -8.20 -4.94 3.82
C CYS A 422 -7.29 -6.18 3.94
N MET A 423 -6.96 -6.62 5.15
CA MET A 423 -5.96 -7.69 5.34
C MET A 423 -6.44 -9.09 4.95
N VAL A 424 -7.76 -9.35 4.96
CA VAL A 424 -8.30 -10.67 4.58
C VAL A 424 -7.86 -11.07 3.17
N GLY A 425 -7.95 -10.17 2.20
CA GLY A 425 -7.54 -10.44 0.81
C GLY A 425 -6.04 -10.59 0.60
N ASN A 426 -5.25 -10.00 1.50
CA ASN A 426 -3.80 -10.00 1.38
C ASN A 426 -3.16 -11.25 2.03
N ALA A 427 -3.93 -12.12 2.68
CA ALA A 427 -3.42 -13.30 3.38
C ALA A 427 -2.30 -12.99 4.39
N THR A 428 -2.34 -11.79 5.00
CA THR A 428 -1.36 -11.33 6.00
C THR A 428 -1.81 -11.75 7.40
N PHE A 429 -1.89 -13.06 7.63
CA PHE A 429 -2.56 -13.64 8.80
C PHE A 429 -1.99 -13.24 10.17
N PRO A 430 -0.66 -13.10 10.36
CA PRO A 430 -0.12 -12.62 11.63
C PRO A 430 -0.64 -11.23 11.99
N GLN A 431 -0.65 -10.30 11.02
CA GLN A 431 -1.18 -8.95 11.19
C GLN A 431 -2.69 -8.97 11.38
N LEU A 432 -3.43 -9.73 10.57
CA LEU A 432 -4.88 -9.90 10.73
C LEU A 432 -5.24 -10.39 12.13
N ARG A 433 -4.47 -11.34 12.70
CA ARG A 433 -4.66 -11.81 14.07
C ARG A 433 -4.48 -10.70 15.09
N SER A 434 -3.43 -9.90 14.94
CA SER A 434 -3.14 -8.81 15.86
C SER A 434 -4.22 -7.73 15.83
N HIS A 435 -4.73 -7.41 14.64
CA HIS A 435 -5.81 -6.42 14.47
C HIS A 435 -7.20 -6.97 14.84
N MET A 436 -7.46 -8.29 14.72
CA MET A 436 -8.70 -8.86 15.30
C MET A 436 -8.70 -8.69 16.82
N ARG A 437 -7.55 -8.90 17.47
CA ARG A 437 -7.40 -8.62 18.90
C ARG A 437 -7.44 -7.11 19.19
N GLY A 438 -6.89 -6.29 18.30
CA GLY A 438 -6.93 -4.84 18.33
C GLY A 438 -8.35 -4.30 18.36
N ALA A 439 -9.21 -4.74 17.44
CA ALA A 439 -10.62 -4.41 17.40
C ALA A 439 -11.32 -4.73 18.74
N LEU A 440 -11.08 -5.93 19.30
CA LEU A 440 -11.65 -6.34 20.59
C LEU A 440 -11.14 -5.46 21.75
N ASN A 441 -9.85 -5.10 21.76
CA ASN A 441 -9.28 -4.19 22.76
C ASN A 441 -9.89 -2.78 22.66
N CYS A 442 -10.29 -2.37 21.45
CA CYS A 442 -10.95 -1.09 21.19
C CYS A 442 -12.47 -1.13 21.43
N GLY A 443 -13.00 -2.23 21.97
CA GLY A 443 -14.40 -2.35 22.39
C GLY A 443 -15.32 -3.06 21.40
N ALA A 444 -14.81 -3.57 20.27
CA ALA A 444 -15.63 -4.42 19.40
C ALA A 444 -15.99 -5.73 20.10
N THR A 445 -17.18 -6.26 19.80
CA THR A 445 -17.57 -7.61 20.17
C THR A 445 -17.03 -8.62 19.17
N THR A 446 -17.01 -9.91 19.55
CA THR A 446 -16.67 -10.98 18.61
C THR A 446 -17.64 -11.05 17.44
N ASP A 447 -18.91 -10.71 17.66
CA ASP A 447 -19.94 -10.77 16.63
C ASP A 447 -19.79 -9.62 15.62
N GLU A 448 -19.41 -8.42 16.08
CA GLU A 448 -19.07 -7.29 15.21
C GLU A 448 -17.85 -7.59 14.33
N VAL A 449 -16.77 -8.12 14.92
CA VAL A 449 -15.58 -8.55 14.17
C VAL A 449 -15.96 -9.62 13.15
N ARG A 450 -16.78 -10.62 13.55
CA ARG A 450 -17.26 -11.64 12.62
C ARG A 450 -18.09 -11.04 11.48
N GLY A 451 -18.99 -10.09 11.77
CA GLY A 451 -19.81 -9.41 10.77
C GLY A 451 -18.98 -8.67 9.72
N ILE A 452 -17.86 -8.06 10.12
CA ILE A 452 -16.90 -7.45 9.18
C ILE A 452 -16.16 -8.51 8.34
N LEU A 453 -15.82 -9.66 8.92
CA LEU A 453 -15.16 -10.73 8.18
C LEU A 453 -16.12 -11.47 7.22
N ASP A 454 -17.41 -11.54 7.52
CA ASP A 454 -18.44 -12.17 6.67
C ASP A 454 -18.61 -11.45 5.32
N GLN A 455 -18.44 -10.13 5.30
CA GLN A 455 -18.56 -9.36 4.06
C GLN A 455 -17.37 -9.48 3.11
N THR A 456 -16.27 -10.15 3.52
CA THR A 456 -15.03 -10.23 2.73
C THR A 456 -15.21 -11.01 1.43
N SER A 457 -16.15 -11.95 1.39
CA SER A 457 -16.60 -12.67 0.18
C SER A 457 -16.90 -11.75 -1.02
N THR A 458 -17.37 -10.52 -0.76
CA THR A 458 -17.78 -9.59 -1.81
C THR A 458 -16.63 -8.91 -2.54
N ALA A 459 -15.50 -8.71 -1.86
CA ALA A 459 -14.29 -8.14 -2.45
C ALA A 459 -13.28 -9.22 -2.84
N TRP A 460 -13.26 -10.35 -2.12
CA TRP A 460 -12.18 -11.35 -2.19
C TRP A 460 -12.64 -12.74 -2.62
N GLY A 461 -13.95 -12.93 -2.85
CA GLY A 461 -14.53 -14.17 -3.35
C GLY A 461 -14.80 -15.23 -2.27
N GLN A 462 -15.59 -16.24 -2.63
CA GLN A 462 -16.08 -17.26 -1.70
C GLN A 462 -14.96 -18.15 -1.14
N SER A 463 -13.94 -18.47 -1.93
CA SER A 463 -12.80 -19.29 -1.47
C SER A 463 -12.03 -18.60 -0.34
N THR A 464 -11.83 -17.28 -0.46
CA THR A 464 -11.20 -16.48 0.61
C THR A 464 -12.08 -16.47 1.87
N GLN A 465 -13.39 -16.33 1.70
CA GLN A 465 -14.34 -16.39 2.81
C GLN A 465 -14.28 -17.73 3.56
N GLN A 466 -14.28 -18.85 2.84
CA GLN A 466 -14.22 -20.19 3.46
C GLN A 466 -12.94 -20.37 4.31
N TYR A 467 -11.80 -19.89 3.80
CA TYR A 467 -10.57 -19.89 4.58
C TYR A 467 -10.69 -19.01 5.83
N MET A 468 -11.25 -17.82 5.67
CA MET A 468 -11.46 -16.86 6.75
C MET A 468 -12.39 -17.43 7.84
N ASP A 469 -13.38 -18.22 7.47
CA ASP A 469 -14.28 -18.90 8.41
C ASP A 469 -13.53 -19.89 9.31
N GLY A 470 -12.69 -20.74 8.70
CA GLY A 470 -11.84 -21.65 9.46
C GLY A 470 -10.86 -20.93 10.38
N TYR A 471 -10.23 -19.86 9.87
CA TYR A 471 -9.27 -19.06 10.65
C TYR A 471 -9.94 -18.32 11.82
N TRP A 472 -11.15 -17.79 11.61
CA TRP A 472 -11.94 -17.16 12.67
C TRP A 472 -12.29 -18.15 13.79
N MET A 473 -12.73 -19.37 13.44
CA MET A 473 -13.04 -20.39 14.44
C MET A 473 -11.83 -20.73 15.32
N ALA A 474 -10.65 -20.85 14.71
CA ALA A 474 -9.40 -21.08 15.44
C ALA A 474 -9.04 -19.89 16.36
N PHE A 475 -9.23 -18.66 15.88
CA PHE A 475 -8.99 -17.44 16.65
C PHE A 475 -9.88 -17.36 17.90
N VAL A 476 -11.20 -17.54 17.74
CA VAL A 476 -12.17 -17.46 18.85
C VAL A 476 -11.89 -18.55 19.89
N LYS A 477 -11.59 -19.78 19.45
CA LYS A 477 -11.22 -20.87 20.36
C LYS A 477 -10.03 -20.49 21.23
N GLY A 478 -8.92 -20.06 20.60
CA GLY A 478 -7.73 -19.65 21.33
C GLY A 478 -7.94 -18.44 22.23
N HIS A 479 -8.81 -17.49 21.84
CA HIS A 479 -9.14 -16.32 22.66
C HIS A 479 -9.93 -16.73 23.91
N ARG A 480 -10.91 -17.63 23.79
CA ARG A 480 -11.67 -18.15 24.94
C ARG A 480 -10.78 -18.91 25.91
N GLU A 481 -9.90 -19.78 25.39
CA GLU A 481 -8.93 -20.52 26.21
C GLU A 481 -7.98 -19.58 26.97
N ALA A 482 -7.48 -18.53 26.33
CA ALA A 482 -6.63 -17.53 26.98
C ALA A 482 -7.37 -16.72 28.05
N LYS A 483 -8.65 -16.36 27.80
CA LYS A 483 -9.49 -15.66 28.77
C LYS A 483 -9.77 -16.53 30.00
N ALA A 484 -10.19 -17.77 29.80
CA ALA A 484 -10.45 -18.72 30.89
C ALA A 484 -9.21 -18.97 31.75
N LYS A 485 -8.03 -19.09 31.11
CA LYS A 485 -6.76 -19.20 31.83
C LYS A 485 -6.49 -17.97 32.71
N LYS A 486 -6.69 -16.76 32.18
CA LYS A 486 -6.46 -15.51 32.94
C LYS A 486 -7.42 -15.38 34.13
N GLU A 487 -8.69 -15.77 33.97
CA GLU A 487 -9.67 -15.79 35.06
C GLU A 487 -9.25 -16.79 36.15
N THR A 488 -8.83 -17.99 35.75
CA THR A 488 -8.28 -19.02 36.67
C THR A 488 -7.03 -18.53 37.39
N ASP A 489 -6.11 -17.85 36.69
CA ASP A 489 -4.89 -17.31 37.28
C ASP A 489 -5.18 -16.17 38.28
N LEU A 490 -6.24 -15.37 38.04
CA LEU A 490 -6.70 -14.32 38.96
C LEU A 490 -7.38 -14.89 40.21
N GLU A 491 -8.18 -15.96 40.07
CA GLU A 491 -8.80 -16.66 41.20
C GLU A 491 -7.78 -17.37 42.11
N ASN A 492 -6.62 -17.75 41.55
CA ASN A 492 -5.53 -18.42 42.29
C ASN A 492 -4.51 -17.45 42.89
N LEU A 493 -4.73 -16.13 42.82
CA LEU A 493 -3.90 -15.17 43.54
C LEU A 493 -4.13 -15.33 45.06
N PRO A 494 -3.07 -15.41 45.88
CA PRO A 494 -3.24 -15.50 47.32
C PRO A 494 -3.97 -14.25 47.81
N MET A 495 -5.10 -14.45 48.51
CA MET A 495 -5.83 -13.38 49.19
C MET A 495 -4.87 -12.68 50.17
N ILE A 496 -4.55 -11.41 49.92
CA ILE A 496 -3.75 -10.56 50.81
C ILE A 496 -4.65 -10.02 51.92
#